data_AF-A0A914YNL3-F1
#
_entry.id   AF-A0A914YNL3-F1
#
_cell.length_a   1.000
_cell.length_b   1.000
_cell.length_c   1.000
_cell.angle_alpha   90.00
_cell.angle_beta   90.00
_cell.angle_gamma   90.00
#
_symmetry.space_group_name_H-M   'P 1'
#
loop_
_entity.id
_entity.type
_entity.pdbx_description
1 polymer ?
#
loop_
_entity_poly.entity_id
_entity_poly.type
_entity_poly.pdbx_seq_one_letter_code
_entity_poly.pdbx_strand_id
1 'polypeptide(L)'
;MSHLSPSDCWSILSSSETSDTVIQVFEACCRHILGERHTFCIGLNCVYLTPKEKAWIRDGTITDSKWSLENDFMFYGWRESYRIPTIEENGAWTRASKRLLYSSWYSPLAPMTFDKESCNNGTILWKWYQSLLISTNELNKIMENVREKSQGDFLKALSIIPNFL
;
A
#
# COMPACT_ATOMS: atom_id res chain seq x y z
N MET A 1 -2.63 8.99 29.60
CA MET A 1 -3.42 9.50 28.46
C MET A 1 -4.88 9.31 28.84
N SER A 2 -5.70 10.35 28.72
CA SER A 2 -7.16 10.26 28.88
C SER A 2 -7.72 9.17 27.97
N HIS A 3 -8.81 8.52 28.39
CA HIS A 3 -9.48 7.51 27.57
C HIS A 3 -10.05 8.19 26.31
N LEU A 4 -9.42 7.96 25.17
CA LEU A 4 -9.93 8.39 23.86
C LEU A 4 -11.21 7.64 23.51
N SER A 5 -12.17 8.35 22.92
CA SER A 5 -13.46 7.83 22.47
C SER A 5 -13.62 7.95 20.94
N PRO A 6 -14.52 7.16 20.32
CA PRO A 6 -14.76 7.27 18.88
C PRO A 6 -15.16 8.68 18.42
N SER A 7 -15.87 9.44 19.27
CA SER A 7 -16.21 10.84 18.99
C SER A 7 -15.00 11.76 18.96
N ASP A 8 -13.98 11.51 19.81
CA ASP A 8 -12.74 12.27 19.78
C ASP A 8 -12.01 12.04 18.46
N CYS A 9 -11.95 10.80 17.96
CA CYS A 9 -11.35 10.57 16.65
C CYS A 9 -12.13 11.27 15.54
N TRP A 10 -13.46 11.20 15.58
CA TRP A 10 -14.29 11.87 14.57
C TRP A 10 -14.11 13.39 14.55
N SER A 11 -13.90 14.02 15.72
CA SER A 11 -13.70 15.47 15.80
C SER A 11 -12.45 15.92 15.03
N ILE A 12 -11.37 15.15 15.06
CA ILE A 12 -10.11 15.38 14.33
C ILE A 12 -10.35 15.51 12.81
N LEU A 13 -11.20 14.63 12.27
CA LEU A 13 -11.55 14.64 10.85
C LEU A 13 -12.50 15.80 10.49
N SER A 14 -13.37 16.19 11.43
CA SER A 14 -14.38 17.23 11.20
C SER A 14 -13.87 18.66 11.37
N SER A 15 -12.77 18.86 12.09
CA SER A 15 -12.28 20.17 12.52
C SER A 15 -11.26 20.81 11.57
N SER A 16 -10.89 20.16 10.47
CA SER A 16 -9.73 20.55 9.65
C SER A 16 -9.92 20.40 8.14
N GLU A 17 -9.16 21.18 7.35
CA GLU A 17 -8.94 20.86 5.94
C GLU A 17 -8.25 19.50 5.84
N THR A 18 -8.78 18.62 4.98
CA THR A 18 -8.29 17.25 4.84
C THR A 18 -6.85 17.25 4.32
N SER A 19 -5.89 17.01 5.21
CA SER A 19 -4.47 16.84 4.90
C SER A 19 -3.99 15.44 5.29
N ASP A 20 -2.86 15.00 4.72
CA ASP A 20 -2.25 13.71 5.06
C ASP A 20 -2.01 13.57 6.57
N THR A 21 -1.62 14.65 7.24
CA THR A 21 -1.40 14.66 8.70
C THR A 21 -2.71 14.42 9.45
N VAL A 22 -3.80 15.09 9.06
CA VAL A 22 -5.12 14.91 9.69
C VAL A 22 -5.58 13.47 9.54
N ILE A 23 -5.45 12.89 8.34
CA ILE A 23 -5.82 11.49 8.07
C ILE A 23 -4.98 10.54 8.95
N GLN A 24 -3.67 10.76 9.02
CA GLN A 24 -2.77 9.94 9.85
C GLN A 24 -3.12 10.01 11.34
N VAL A 25 -3.44 11.19 11.86
CA VAL A 25 -3.83 11.37 13.27
C VAL A 25 -5.19 10.72 13.55
N PHE A 26 -6.16 10.88 12.65
CA PHE A 26 -7.45 10.20 12.72
C PHE A 26 -7.29 8.67 12.74
N GLU A 27 -6.50 8.11 11.80
CA GLU A 27 -6.22 6.68 11.73
C GLU A 27 -5.54 6.18 13.01
N ALA A 28 -4.56 6.93 13.53
CA ALA A 28 -3.86 6.58 14.76
C ALA A 28 -4.81 6.58 15.97
N CYS A 29 -5.69 7.58 16.07
CA CYS A 29 -6.71 7.65 17.11
C CYS A 29 -7.63 6.41 17.06
N CYS A 30 -8.17 6.08 15.89
CA CYS A 30 -9.03 4.91 15.71
C CYS A 30 -8.29 3.62 16.10
N ARG A 31 -7.06 3.44 15.62
CA ARG A 31 -6.21 2.28 15.94
C ARG A 31 -5.89 2.18 17.43
N HIS A 32 -5.71 3.29 18.13
CA HIS A 32 -5.45 3.29 19.58
C HIS A 32 -6.65 2.77 20.37
N ILE A 33 -7.86 3.23 20.04
CA ILE A 33 -9.09 2.80 20.70
C ILE A 33 -9.37 1.33 20.42
N LEU A 34 -9.10 0.89 19.19
CA LEU A 34 -9.29 -0.49 18.76
C LEU A 34 -8.29 -1.46 19.39
N GLY A 35 -7.05 -1.01 19.63
CA GLY A 35 -5.98 -1.86 20.09
C GLY A 35 -5.73 -3.02 19.11
N GLU A 36 -5.80 -4.25 19.60
CA GLU A 36 -5.66 -5.47 18.78
C GLU A 36 -6.93 -5.82 17.99
N ARG A 37 -8.03 -5.08 18.18
CA ARG A 37 -9.27 -5.35 17.45
C ARG A 37 -9.10 -4.95 15.98
N HIS A 38 -9.26 -5.93 15.11
CA HIS A 38 -9.24 -5.71 13.67
C HIS A 38 -10.56 -5.19 13.11
N THR A 39 -11.57 -4.87 13.93
CA THR A 39 -12.90 -4.44 13.45
C THR A 39 -13.36 -3.18 14.18
N PHE A 40 -13.72 -2.14 13.43
CA PHE A 40 -14.28 -0.89 13.92
C PHE A 40 -15.70 -0.70 13.41
N CYS A 41 -16.68 -0.59 14.30
CA CYS A 41 -18.08 -0.46 13.91
C CYS A 41 -18.69 0.86 14.39
N ILE A 42 -19.47 1.52 13.53
CA ILE A 42 -20.37 2.63 13.86
C ILE A 42 -21.78 2.21 13.44
N GLY A 43 -22.66 1.95 14.42
CA GLY A 43 -23.98 1.39 14.17
C GLY A 43 -23.88 0.00 13.52
N LEU A 44 -24.47 -0.16 12.34
CA LEU A 44 -24.42 -1.40 11.55
C LEU A 44 -23.24 -1.47 10.57
N ASN A 45 -22.44 -0.40 10.44
CA ASN A 45 -21.32 -0.35 9.50
C ASN A 45 -20.03 -0.74 10.22
N CYS A 46 -19.34 -1.76 9.73
CA CYS A 46 -18.07 -2.23 10.28
C CYS A 46 -16.96 -2.19 9.23
N VAL A 47 -15.78 -1.73 9.64
CA VAL A 47 -14.55 -1.70 8.84
C VAL A 47 -13.56 -2.69 9.45
N TYR A 48 -12.97 -3.55 8.63
CA TYR A 48 -11.91 -4.45 9.05
C TYR A 48 -10.54 -3.83 8.76
N LEU A 49 -9.72 -3.64 9.79
CA LEU A 49 -8.39 -3.07 9.70
C LEU A 49 -7.34 -4.20 9.80
N THR A 50 -6.75 -4.53 8.67
CA THR A 50 -5.59 -5.45 8.59
C THR A 50 -4.28 -4.69 8.72
N PRO A 51 -3.26 -5.27 9.38
CA PRO A 51 -1.87 -4.82 9.23
C PRO A 51 -1.45 -4.81 7.76
N LYS A 52 -0.63 -3.83 7.37
CA LYS A 52 -0.22 -3.62 5.96
C LYS A 52 0.41 -4.85 5.30
N GLU A 53 1.06 -5.75 6.05
CA GLU A 53 1.66 -6.97 5.50
C GLU A 53 0.75 -8.20 5.49
N LYS A 54 -0.42 -8.16 6.16
CA LYS A 54 -1.33 -9.31 6.28
C LYS A 54 -2.46 -9.28 5.26
N ALA A 55 -2.55 -8.21 4.48
CA ALA A 55 -3.47 -8.14 3.36
C ALA A 55 -3.04 -9.12 2.28
N TRP A 56 -4.01 -9.74 1.62
CA TRP A 56 -3.78 -10.66 0.50
C TRP A 56 -3.24 -9.93 -0.73
N ILE A 57 -3.42 -8.62 -0.79
CA ILE A 57 -3.00 -7.80 -1.92
C ILE A 57 -1.97 -6.79 -1.43
N ARG A 58 -0.84 -6.71 -2.13
CA ARG A 58 0.24 -5.78 -1.82
C ARG A 58 0.22 -4.60 -2.76
N ASP A 59 0.34 -3.41 -2.17
CA ASP A 59 0.47 -2.19 -2.93
C ASP A 59 1.89 -2.13 -3.55
N GLY A 60 1.97 -2.02 -4.88
CA GLY A 60 3.21 -1.94 -5.64
C GLY A 60 4.08 -0.72 -5.33
N THR A 61 3.55 0.39 -4.82
CA THR A 61 4.37 1.55 -4.41
C THR A 61 5.17 1.25 -3.15
N ILE A 62 4.70 0.33 -2.30
CA ILE A 62 5.39 -0.05 -1.06
C ILE A 62 6.80 -0.61 -1.36
N THR A 63 6.93 -1.33 -2.47
CA THR A 63 8.20 -1.98 -2.88
C THR A 63 8.78 -1.41 -4.16
N ASP A 64 8.41 -0.18 -4.53
CA ASP A 64 8.96 0.47 -5.74
C ASP A 64 8.71 -0.37 -7.01
N SER A 65 7.53 -1.02 -7.08
CA SER A 65 7.10 -1.96 -8.12
C SER A 65 8.01 -3.19 -8.27
N LYS A 66 8.62 -3.69 -7.18
CA LYS A 66 9.27 -5.01 -7.12
C LYS A 66 8.30 -6.12 -6.69
N TRP A 67 8.46 -7.32 -7.23
CA TRP A 67 7.49 -8.43 -7.10
C TRP A 67 8.14 -9.78 -6.80
N SER A 68 7.46 -10.62 -6.03
CA SER A 68 7.78 -12.02 -5.79
C SER A 68 6.72 -12.91 -6.45
N LEU A 69 7.14 -13.82 -7.33
CA LEU A 69 6.24 -14.79 -7.97
C LEU A 69 5.64 -15.78 -6.97
N GLU A 70 6.25 -15.95 -5.80
CA GLU A 70 5.78 -16.88 -4.76
C GLU A 70 4.73 -16.23 -3.84
N ASN A 71 4.80 -14.90 -3.64
CA ASN A 71 3.97 -14.20 -2.66
C ASN A 71 2.88 -13.32 -3.29
N ASP A 72 3.13 -12.77 -4.47
CA ASP A 72 2.21 -11.83 -5.11
C ASP A 72 1.33 -12.57 -6.12
N PHE A 73 0.05 -12.78 -5.78
CA PHE A 73 -0.88 -13.55 -6.62
C PHE A 73 -1.80 -12.68 -7.50
N MET A 74 -2.02 -11.42 -7.13
CA MET A 74 -2.90 -10.50 -7.85
C MET A 74 -2.28 -9.12 -7.96
N PHE A 75 -2.23 -8.61 -9.20
CA PHE A 75 -2.10 -7.17 -9.42
C PHE A 75 -3.44 -6.55 -8.98
N TYR A 76 -3.41 -5.74 -7.93
CA TYR A 76 -4.56 -4.92 -7.58
C TYR A 76 -5.03 -4.11 -8.80
N GLY A 77 -6.30 -3.70 -8.83
CA GLY A 77 -6.85 -2.83 -9.89
C GLY A 77 -6.32 -1.40 -9.75
N TRP A 78 -5.01 -1.21 -9.86
CA TRP A 78 -4.37 0.09 -9.91
C TRP A 78 -5.01 0.89 -11.04
N ARG A 79 -5.32 2.18 -10.80
CA ARG A 79 -5.87 3.00 -11.88
C ARG A 79 -4.84 3.04 -13.00
N GLU A 80 -5.20 2.50 -14.16
CA GLU A 80 -4.36 2.46 -15.35
C GLU A 80 -3.87 3.87 -15.75
N SER A 81 -4.62 4.92 -15.37
CA SER A 81 -4.23 6.32 -15.51
C SER A 81 -2.94 6.71 -14.77
N TYR A 82 -2.51 5.93 -13.77
CA TYR A 82 -1.26 6.12 -13.03
C TYR A 82 -0.15 5.14 -13.46
N ARG A 83 -0.40 4.31 -14.48
CA ARG A 83 0.63 3.41 -14.98
C ARG A 83 1.68 4.20 -15.75
N ILE A 84 2.94 3.96 -15.42
CA ILE A 84 4.07 4.50 -16.19
C ILE A 84 4.27 3.60 -17.43
N PRO A 85 4.18 4.16 -18.65
CA PRO A 85 4.14 3.37 -19.88
C PRO A 85 5.49 2.75 -20.27
N THR A 86 6.61 3.24 -19.74
CA THR A 86 7.96 2.78 -20.12
C THR A 86 8.83 2.51 -18.91
N ILE A 87 9.26 1.25 -18.76
CA ILE A 87 10.42 0.89 -17.95
C ILE A 87 11.65 1.18 -18.81
N GLU A 88 12.51 2.12 -18.41
CA GLU A 88 13.85 2.20 -19.00
C GLU A 88 14.57 0.87 -18.71
N GLU A 89 15.39 0.37 -19.64
CA GLU A 89 15.95 -0.99 -19.68
C GLU A 89 16.65 -1.47 -18.39
N ASN A 90 16.95 -0.56 -17.46
CA ASN A 90 17.57 -0.85 -16.17
C ASN A 90 16.58 -1.09 -15.01
N GLY A 91 15.27 -1.01 -15.22
CA GLY A 91 14.27 -1.29 -14.17
C GLY A 91 14.36 -0.36 -12.96
N ALA A 92 14.99 0.82 -13.12
CA ALA A 92 15.19 1.81 -12.07
C ALA A 92 14.29 3.03 -12.29
N TRP A 93 13.74 3.55 -11.20
CA TRP A 93 12.95 4.78 -11.21
C TRP A 93 13.86 5.96 -11.59
N THR A 94 13.57 6.62 -12.71
CA THR A 94 14.16 7.94 -12.92
C THR A 94 13.55 8.91 -11.90
N ARG A 95 14.35 9.86 -11.38
CA ARG A 95 13.83 10.91 -10.49
C ARG A 95 12.67 11.71 -11.10
N ALA A 96 12.55 11.70 -12.43
CA ALA A 96 11.44 12.28 -13.18
C ALA A 96 10.14 11.47 -13.03
N SER A 97 10.18 10.12 -13.02
CA SER A 97 8.98 9.29 -12.85
C SER A 97 8.42 9.35 -11.42
N LYS A 98 9.28 9.48 -10.39
CA LYS A 98 8.85 9.70 -9.00
C LYS A 98 8.08 11.01 -8.78
N ARG A 99 8.26 12.00 -9.66
CA ARG A 99 7.61 13.32 -9.56
C ARG A 99 6.25 13.36 -10.23
N LEU A 100 5.92 12.40 -11.10
CA LEU A 100 4.80 12.58 -12.01
C LEU A 100 3.45 12.38 -11.33
N LEU A 101 3.20 11.33 -10.53
CA LEU A 101 1.92 11.16 -9.83
C LEU A 101 2.07 10.37 -8.53
N TYR A 102 1.47 10.83 -7.42
CA TYR A 102 1.24 10.02 -6.22
C TYR A 102 0.50 8.74 -6.66
N SER A 103 0.97 7.55 -6.26
CA SER A 103 0.46 6.24 -6.72
C SER A 103 0.84 5.81 -8.14
N SER A 104 1.91 6.35 -8.72
CA SER A 104 2.47 5.81 -9.97
C SER A 104 3.00 4.39 -9.79
N TRP A 105 2.89 3.56 -10.83
CA TRP A 105 3.34 2.17 -10.80
C TRP A 105 3.80 1.68 -12.18
N TYR A 106 4.61 0.62 -12.20
CA TYR A 106 5.01 -0.08 -13.41
C TYR A 106 4.30 -1.41 -13.54
N SER A 107 3.86 -1.74 -14.76
CA SER A 107 3.46 -3.11 -15.04
C SER A 107 4.67 -4.03 -14.92
N PRO A 108 4.59 -5.09 -14.09
CA PRO A 108 5.68 -6.06 -14.01
C PRO A 108 5.69 -7.04 -15.17
N LEU A 109 4.65 -6.98 -16.02
CA LEU A 109 4.53 -7.80 -17.20
C LEU A 109 5.26 -7.14 -18.37
N ALA A 110 6.19 -7.88 -18.95
CA ALA A 110 6.81 -7.53 -20.22
C ALA A 110 5.74 -7.49 -21.33
N PRO A 111 5.87 -6.60 -22.33
CA PRO A 111 5.03 -6.61 -23.51
C PRO A 111 4.99 -8.01 -24.13
N MET A 112 3.79 -8.47 -24.45
CA MET A 112 3.59 -9.76 -25.08
C MET A 112 2.84 -9.58 -26.38
N THR A 113 3.37 -10.21 -27.42
CA THR A 113 2.60 -10.48 -28.62
C THR A 113 1.66 -11.62 -28.30
N PHE A 114 0.36 -11.36 -28.34
CA PHE A 114 -0.64 -12.41 -28.20
C PHE A 114 -0.53 -13.35 -29.39
N ASP A 115 0.00 -14.54 -29.16
CA ASP A 115 0.00 -15.62 -30.14
C ASP A 115 -1.08 -16.63 -29.75
N LYS A 116 -2.06 -16.78 -30.63
CA LYS A 116 -3.22 -17.65 -30.42
C LYS A 116 -2.82 -19.12 -30.39
N GLU A 117 -1.75 -19.52 -31.09
CA GLU A 117 -1.29 -20.91 -31.11
C GLU A 117 -0.63 -21.30 -29.78
N SER A 118 0.21 -20.42 -29.22
CA SER A 118 0.82 -20.61 -27.91
C SER A 118 -0.18 -20.76 -26.75
N CYS A 119 -1.37 -20.15 -26.86
CA CYS A 119 -2.42 -20.26 -25.85
C CYS A 119 -3.03 -21.66 -25.76
N ASN A 120 -3.15 -22.36 -26.89
CA ASN A 120 -3.76 -23.69 -26.96
C ASN A 120 -2.90 -24.78 -26.30
N ASN A 121 -1.59 -24.54 -26.13
CA ASN A 121 -0.66 -25.51 -25.55
C ASN A 121 -0.56 -25.43 -24.01
N GLY A 122 -1.28 -24.50 -23.36
CA GLY A 122 -1.29 -24.37 -21.90
C GLY A 122 -0.02 -23.78 -21.28
N THR A 123 0.92 -23.29 -22.09
CA THR A 123 2.14 -22.63 -21.62
C THR A 123 1.79 -21.28 -21.00
N ILE A 124 2.37 -20.96 -19.83
CA ILE A 124 2.13 -19.71 -19.10
C ILE A 124 2.48 -18.52 -20.00
N LEU A 125 1.46 -17.74 -20.37
CA LEU A 125 1.55 -16.56 -21.23
C LEU A 125 1.90 -15.29 -20.46
N TRP A 126 2.50 -15.33 -19.27
CA TRP A 126 2.87 -14.11 -18.53
C TRP A 126 4.38 -14.01 -18.47
N LYS A 127 4.96 -13.13 -19.30
CA LYS A 127 6.38 -12.78 -19.27
C LYS A 127 6.56 -11.63 -18.30
N TRP A 128 7.44 -11.82 -17.34
CA TRP A 128 7.77 -10.83 -16.33
C TRP A 128 9.05 -10.09 -16.70
N TYR A 129 9.12 -8.81 -16.38
CA TYR A 129 10.38 -8.08 -16.38
C TYR A 129 11.27 -8.61 -15.25
N GLN A 130 12.33 -9.33 -15.61
CA GLN A 130 13.26 -9.93 -14.65
C GLN A 130 13.87 -8.89 -13.70
N SER A 131 14.07 -7.65 -14.17
CA SER A 131 14.57 -6.53 -13.35
C SER A 131 13.61 -6.07 -12.25
N LEU A 132 12.32 -6.44 -12.33
CA LEU A 132 11.30 -6.12 -11.32
C LEU A 132 11.01 -7.30 -10.39
N LEU A 133 11.60 -8.47 -10.64
CA LEU A 133 11.47 -9.62 -9.77
C LEU A 133 12.51 -9.56 -8.64
N ILE A 134 12.08 -9.92 -7.44
CA ILE A 134 12.92 -10.06 -6.26
C ILE A 134 12.60 -11.38 -5.56
N SER A 135 13.55 -11.86 -4.77
CA SER A 135 13.32 -13.06 -3.94
C SER A 135 12.37 -12.75 -2.78
N THR A 136 11.71 -13.80 -2.27
CA THR A 136 10.88 -13.75 -1.06
C THR A 136 11.65 -13.17 0.14
N ASN A 137 12.95 -13.48 0.25
CA ASN A 137 13.80 -12.96 1.32
C ASN A 137 14.04 -11.43 1.19
N GLU A 138 14.30 -10.93 -0.01
CA GLU A 138 14.44 -9.49 -0.26
C GLU A 138 13.12 -8.76 -0.02
N LEU A 139 12.01 -9.33 -0.46
CA LEU A 139 10.67 -8.79 -0.20
C LEU A 139 10.43 -8.67 1.30
N ASN A 140 10.71 -9.71 2.08
CA ASN A 140 10.53 -9.70 3.53
C ASN A 140 11.33 -8.59 4.22
N LYS A 141 12.57 -8.34 3.79
CA LYS A 141 13.40 -7.23 4.32
C LYS A 141 12.79 -5.86 4.03
N ILE A 142 12.27 -5.66 2.81
CA ILE A 142 11.58 -4.39 2.47
C ILE A 142 10.33 -4.22 3.35
N MET A 143 9.53 -5.28 3.50
CA MET A 143 8.31 -5.26 4.29
C MET A 143 8.57 -5.02 5.78
N GLU A 144 9.68 -5.53 6.32
CA GLU A 144 10.10 -5.26 7.70
C GLU A 144 10.40 -3.77 7.91
N ASN A 145 11.17 -3.14 7.02
CA ASN A 145 11.43 -1.70 7.07
C ASN A 145 10.13 -0.87 6.98
N VAL A 146 9.19 -1.29 6.13
CA VAL A 146 7.87 -0.64 5.99
C VAL A 146 7.08 -0.76 7.29
N ARG A 147 7.13 -1.92 7.95
CA ARG A 147 6.46 -2.15 9.23
C ARG A 147 7.04 -1.24 10.32
N GLU A 148 8.35 -1.18 10.45
CA GLU A 148 9.03 -0.33 11.44
C GLU A 148 8.69 1.14 11.23
N LYS A 149 8.76 1.61 9.98
CA LYS A 149 8.38 2.98 9.63
C LYS A 149 6.91 3.25 9.96
N SER A 150 6.00 2.35 9.57
CA SER A 150 4.58 2.50 9.83
C SER A 150 4.25 2.52 11.33
N GLN A 151 5.01 1.80 12.16
CA GLN A 151 4.88 1.83 13.61
C GLN A 151 5.41 3.15 14.18
N GLY A 152 6.55 3.64 13.69
CA GLY A 152 7.09 4.94 14.08
C GLY A 152 6.13 6.10 13.74
N ASP A 153 5.55 6.08 12.54
CA ASP A 153 4.58 7.09 12.09
C ASP A 153 3.29 7.03 12.92
N PHE A 154 2.83 5.83 13.28
CA PHE A 154 1.72 5.64 14.21
C PHE A 154 2.00 6.28 15.58
N LEU A 155 3.16 6.01 16.19
CA LEU A 155 3.52 6.56 17.50
C LEU A 155 3.63 8.10 17.47
N LYS A 156 4.19 8.66 16.39
CA LYS A 156 4.24 10.12 16.18
C LYS A 156 2.84 10.70 16.09
N ALA A 157 1.96 10.09 15.29
CA ALA A 157 0.57 10.53 15.15
C ALA A 157 -0.19 10.49 16.48
N LEU A 158 -0.01 9.44 17.29
CA LEU A 158 -0.58 9.38 18.65
C LEU A 158 -0.10 10.53 19.54
N SER A 159 1.18 10.89 19.48
CA SER A 159 1.76 11.92 20.33
C SER A 159 1.17 13.31 20.08
N ILE A 160 0.61 13.54 18.89
CA ILE A 160 0.06 14.84 18.50
C ILE A 160 -1.47 14.90 18.53
N ILE A 161 -2.17 13.80 18.85
CA ILE A 161 -3.65 13.79 19.04
C ILE A 161 -4.12 14.93 19.95
N PRO A 162 -3.47 15.22 21.10
CA PRO A 162 -3.91 16.31 21.98
C PRO A 162 -3.91 17.70 21.35
N ASN A 163 -3.25 17.90 20.20
CA ASN A 163 -3.28 19.18 19.48
C ASN A 163 -4.55 19.35 18.63
N PHE A 164 -5.33 18.28 18.46
CA PHE A 164 -6.54 18.25 17.64
C PHE A 164 -7.83 18.09 18.46
N LEU A 165 -7.72 17.84 19.76
CA LEU A 165 -8.83 17.68 20.71
C LEU A 165 -8.89 18.88 21.65
#